data_AF-A0A8X6PQR6-F1
#
_entry.id   AF-A0A8X6PQR6-F1
#
_cell.length_a   1.000
_cell.length_b   1.000
_cell.length_c   1.000
_cell.angle_alpha   90.00
_cell.angle_beta   90.00
_cell.angle_gamma   90.00
#
_symmetry.space_group_name_H-M   'P 1'
#
loop_
_entity.id
_entity.type
_entity.pdbx_description
1 polymer ?
#
loop_
_entity_poly.entity_id
_entity_poly.type
_entity_poly.pdbx_seq_one_letter_code
_entity_poly.pdbx_strand_id
1 'polypeptide(L)'
;MVCREVTGNYEYAYMIDRCKSPYLTPEPLCESDAKKANDPFLLIPVTSLATGKTYKNYFCAICNEDTRSDQLKLWDLQLQGATPKLNSTDIPRIKPSTYGWKTVDDDIYVFPTAKIPNGVENYVKMCQWDLVSNCSNEWQDASVAMKCASYMAKVSNRAVWYRNPHCALCNFENMEDLRCRSDMGGGFLADTIFVKLFVFEDRQRKCGSKMAYDKYSDKCRCNSREYFMRDGQCVSRT
;
A
#
# COMPACT_ATOMS: atom_id res chain seq x y z
N MET A 1 9.27 5.82 7.95
CA MET A 1 8.53 4.64 7.45
C MET A 1 7.53 4.27 8.52
N VAL A 2 6.29 3.99 8.14
CA VAL A 2 5.16 3.79 9.06
C VAL A 2 4.46 2.50 8.67
N CYS A 3 3.96 1.75 9.65
CA CYS A 3 3.14 0.57 9.37
C CYS A 3 1.79 1.03 8.81
N ARG A 4 1.48 0.66 7.56
CA ARG A 4 0.27 1.07 6.85
C ARG A 4 -0.48 -0.14 6.34
N GLU A 5 -1.80 -0.04 6.36
CA GLU A 5 -2.66 -1.05 5.75
C GLU A 5 -2.38 -1.14 4.25
N VAL A 6 -2.23 -2.36 3.78
CA VAL A 6 -2.28 -2.69 2.36
C VAL A 6 -3.76 -2.65 1.96
N THR A 7 -4.09 -1.73 1.05
CA THR A 7 -5.47 -1.47 0.64
C THR A 7 -6.26 -2.78 0.41
N GLY A 8 -7.36 -2.96 1.15
CA GLY A 8 -8.35 -4.01 0.92
C GLY A 8 -7.97 -5.42 1.37
N ASN A 9 -6.80 -5.62 2.00
CA ASN A 9 -6.28 -6.97 2.29
C ASN A 9 -6.14 -7.32 3.77
N TYR A 10 -6.47 -6.43 4.72
CA TYR A 10 -6.19 -6.60 6.16
C TYR A 10 -4.71 -6.92 6.49
N GLU A 11 -3.83 -6.84 5.50
CA GLU A 11 -2.39 -6.94 5.63
C GLU A 11 -1.80 -5.55 5.87
N TYR A 12 -0.62 -5.49 6.48
CA TYR A 12 0.07 -4.24 6.73
C TYR A 12 1.51 -4.35 6.28
N ALA A 13 2.03 -3.28 5.69
CA ALA A 13 3.42 -3.18 5.30
C ALA A 13 4.02 -1.88 5.80
N TYR A 14 5.32 -1.91 6.08
CA TYR A 14 6.07 -0.69 6.35
C TYR A 14 6.21 0.11 5.07
N MET A 15 5.60 1.29 5.03
CA MET A 15 5.58 2.17 3.87
C MET A 15 6.14 3.55 4.20
N ILE A 16 6.76 4.18 3.21
CA ILE A 16 7.06 5.61 3.23
C ILE A 16 5.85 6.33 2.64
N ASP A 17 5.19 7.14 3.44
CA ASP A 17 3.89 7.75 3.18
C ASP A 17 3.92 9.29 3.22
N ARG A 18 5.13 9.85 3.39
CA ARG A 18 5.40 11.29 3.45
C ARG A 18 6.68 11.62 2.68
N CYS A 19 6.82 12.87 2.27
CA CYS A 19 8.02 13.34 1.57
C CYS A 19 9.15 13.69 2.55
N LYS A 20 10.41 13.55 2.10
CA LYS A 20 11.59 14.01 2.88
C LYS A 20 11.55 15.52 3.13
N SER A 21 11.07 16.27 2.15
CA SER A 21 10.94 17.73 2.20
C SER A 21 9.53 18.12 1.76
N PRO A 22 8.83 18.99 2.51
CA PRO A 22 7.51 19.48 2.15
C PRO A 22 7.54 20.46 0.96
N TYR A 23 8.73 20.79 0.44
CA TYR A 23 8.87 21.68 -0.71
C TYR A 23 9.02 20.92 -2.05
N LEU A 24 9.08 19.60 -2.01
CA LEU A 24 9.22 18.77 -3.21
C LEU A 24 7.86 18.42 -3.79
N THR A 25 7.52 19.01 -4.95
CA THR A 25 6.47 18.46 -5.81
C THR A 25 6.87 17.03 -6.21
N PRO A 26 6.00 15.99 -6.10
CA PRO A 26 4.54 15.99 -5.97
C PRO A 26 3.99 15.69 -4.56
N GLU A 27 4.44 16.40 -3.52
CA GLU A 27 3.99 16.21 -2.12
C GLU A 27 2.46 16.08 -1.93
N PRO A 28 1.59 16.93 -2.54
CA PRO A 28 0.14 16.82 -2.32
C PRO A 28 -0.42 15.46 -2.73
N LEU A 29 0.14 14.82 -3.76
CA LEU A 29 -0.31 13.52 -4.24
C LEU A 29 0.27 12.37 -3.40
N CYS A 30 1.52 12.49 -2.93
CA CYS A 30 2.06 11.51 -1.99
C CYS A 30 1.17 11.41 -0.75
N GLU A 31 0.84 12.54 -0.12
CA GLU A 31 0.16 12.55 1.17
C GLU A 31 -1.36 12.52 1.07
N SER A 32 -1.93 12.71 -0.12
CA SER A 32 -3.38 12.68 -0.35
C SER A 32 -4.07 11.37 0.05
N ASP A 33 -5.37 11.53 0.32
CA ASP A 33 -6.32 10.45 0.53
C ASP A 33 -7.02 10.10 -0.79
N ALA A 34 -6.93 8.84 -1.20
CA ALA A 34 -7.46 8.37 -2.48
C ALA A 34 -8.98 8.53 -2.61
N LYS A 35 -9.73 8.35 -1.52
CA LYS A 35 -11.20 8.45 -1.52
C LYS A 35 -11.63 9.90 -1.66
N LYS A 36 -10.98 10.82 -0.94
CA LYS A 36 -11.23 12.27 -1.04
C LYS A 36 -10.83 12.83 -2.40
N ALA A 37 -9.71 12.36 -2.95
CA ALA A 37 -9.24 12.76 -4.28
C ALA A 37 -10.03 12.10 -5.43
N ASN A 38 -10.86 11.09 -5.13
CA ASN A 38 -11.49 10.23 -6.13
C ASN A 38 -10.47 9.68 -7.14
N ASP A 39 -9.33 9.19 -6.62
CA ASP A 39 -8.23 8.73 -7.45
C ASP A 39 -7.68 7.40 -6.91
N PRO A 40 -8.16 6.25 -7.43
CA PRO A 40 -7.70 4.94 -6.97
C PRO A 40 -6.23 4.68 -7.32
N PHE A 41 -5.60 5.48 -8.17
CA PHE A 41 -4.16 5.40 -8.42
C PHE A 41 -3.34 5.67 -7.14
N LEU A 42 -3.87 6.48 -6.24
CA LEU A 42 -3.24 6.78 -4.95
C LEU A 42 -3.25 5.60 -3.97
N LEU A 43 -4.01 4.54 -4.27
CA LEU A 43 -4.08 3.29 -3.49
C LEU A 43 -3.03 2.26 -3.91
N ILE A 44 -2.16 2.55 -4.88
CA ILE A 44 -1.23 1.56 -5.42
C ILE A 44 0.15 1.76 -4.79
N PRO A 45 0.59 0.91 -3.85
CA PRO A 45 1.94 0.95 -3.35
C PRO A 45 2.96 0.69 -4.45
N VAL A 46 4.18 1.16 -4.21
CA VAL A 46 5.32 0.86 -5.08
C VAL A 46 6.50 0.40 -4.23
N THR A 47 7.19 -0.64 -4.68
CA THR A 47 8.41 -1.11 -4.04
C THR A 47 9.60 -0.86 -4.97
N SER A 48 10.62 -0.22 -4.42
CA SER A 48 11.91 -0.05 -5.09
C SER A 48 12.77 -1.29 -4.84
N LEU A 49 13.02 -2.07 -5.90
CA LEU A 49 13.95 -3.20 -5.87
C LEU A 49 15.39 -2.76 -5.60
N ALA A 50 15.67 -1.50 -5.93
CA ALA A 50 16.96 -0.86 -5.77
C ALA A 50 17.31 -0.54 -4.31
N THR A 51 16.31 -0.20 -3.49
CA THR A 51 16.49 0.21 -2.09
C THR A 51 15.81 -0.71 -1.08
N GLY A 52 14.96 -1.64 -1.53
CA GLY A 52 14.12 -2.48 -0.67
C GLY A 52 13.09 -1.67 0.13
N LYS A 53 12.74 -0.47 -0.34
CA LYS A 53 11.75 0.41 0.31
C LYS A 53 10.42 0.29 -0.41
N THR A 54 9.35 0.21 0.38
CA THR A 54 7.98 0.34 -0.11
C THR A 54 7.45 1.74 0.21
N TYR A 55 6.75 2.33 -0.75
CA TYR A 55 6.14 3.64 -0.67
C TYR A 55 4.62 3.51 -0.79
N LYS A 56 3.87 4.36 -0.07
CA LYS A 56 2.39 4.35 -0.05
C LYS A 56 1.81 4.43 -1.46
N ASN A 57 2.42 5.26 -2.30
CA ASN A 57 2.12 5.34 -3.71
C ASN A 57 3.34 5.80 -4.51
N TYR A 58 3.22 5.78 -5.83
CA TYR A 58 4.28 6.20 -6.75
C TYR A 58 4.77 7.64 -6.50
N PHE A 59 3.89 8.57 -6.13
CA PHE A 59 4.27 9.95 -5.84
C PHE A 59 5.18 10.06 -4.62
N CYS A 60 4.98 9.19 -3.62
CA CYS A 60 5.87 9.12 -2.46
C CYS A 60 7.28 8.62 -2.84
N ALA A 61 7.42 7.68 -3.77
CA ALA A 61 8.75 7.27 -4.25
C ALA A 61 9.50 8.45 -4.88
N ILE A 62 8.80 9.21 -5.72
CA ILE A 62 9.38 10.35 -6.45
C ILE A 62 9.75 11.51 -5.51
N CYS A 63 8.86 11.92 -4.61
CA CYS A 63 9.20 13.01 -3.68
C CYS A 63 10.25 12.62 -2.63
N ASN A 64 10.59 11.33 -2.54
CA ASN A 64 11.71 10.82 -1.75
C ASN A 64 12.96 10.54 -2.60
N GLU A 65 12.96 10.95 -3.86
CA GLU A 65 14.06 10.85 -4.82
C GLU A 65 14.45 9.41 -5.19
N ASP A 66 13.53 8.45 -5.04
CA ASP A 66 13.71 7.08 -5.52
C ASP A 66 13.17 6.99 -6.96
N THR A 67 13.94 7.53 -7.90
CA THR A 67 13.52 7.77 -9.30
C THR A 67 13.99 6.69 -10.28
N ARG A 68 14.73 5.67 -9.81
CA ARG A 68 15.18 4.53 -10.63
C ARG A 68 14.03 3.57 -10.86
N SER A 69 13.46 3.68 -12.03
CA SER A 69 12.05 3.42 -12.20
C SER A 69 11.79 2.20 -13.07
N ASP A 70 12.82 1.69 -13.73
CA ASP A 70 13.01 0.27 -14.04
C ASP A 70 13.02 -0.62 -12.78
N GLN A 71 13.46 -0.06 -11.64
CA GLN A 71 13.49 -0.75 -10.33
C GLN A 71 12.24 -0.50 -9.47
N LEU A 72 11.31 0.36 -9.89
CA LEU A 72 10.04 0.58 -9.20
C LEU A 72 8.99 -0.41 -9.68
N LYS A 73 8.55 -1.32 -8.81
CA LYS A 73 7.46 -2.26 -9.06
C LYS A 73 6.20 -1.76 -8.37
N LEU A 74 5.22 -1.33 -9.16
CA LEU A 74 3.88 -1.04 -8.66
C LEU A 74 3.20 -2.33 -8.25
N TRP A 75 2.46 -2.26 -7.16
CA TRP A 75 1.63 -3.36 -6.71
C TRP A 75 0.43 -3.55 -7.63
N ASP A 76 -0.10 -4.76 -7.63
CA ASP A 76 -1.21 -5.15 -8.48
C ASP A 76 -2.52 -4.70 -7.84
N LEU A 77 -3.25 -3.76 -8.45
CA LEU A 77 -4.58 -3.41 -7.94
C LEU A 77 -5.62 -4.37 -8.51
N GLN A 78 -6.31 -5.06 -7.62
CA GLN A 78 -7.43 -5.93 -7.92
C GLN A 78 -8.73 -5.26 -7.50
N LEU A 79 -9.76 -5.38 -8.32
CA LEU A 79 -11.12 -4.99 -7.96
C LEU A 79 -11.90 -6.24 -7.64
N GLN A 80 -12.39 -6.34 -6.41
CA GLN A 80 -13.27 -7.42 -5.96
C GLN A 80 -14.71 -6.92 -5.94
N GLY A 81 -15.66 -7.71 -6.46
CA GLY A 81 -17.08 -7.35 -6.48
C GLY A 81 -17.97 -8.51 -6.03
N ALA A 82 -19.15 -8.19 -5.50
CA ALA A 82 -20.09 -9.19 -4.99
C ALA A 82 -20.88 -9.93 -6.09
N THR A 83 -20.57 -9.73 -7.37
CA THR A 83 -21.32 -10.32 -8.49
C THR A 83 -20.38 -10.86 -9.58
N PRO A 84 -20.80 -11.92 -10.29
CA PRO A 84 -20.00 -12.56 -11.35
C PRO A 84 -19.89 -11.76 -12.66
N LYS A 85 -20.34 -10.49 -12.67
CA LYS A 85 -20.41 -9.65 -13.89
C LYS A 85 -19.21 -8.74 -14.10
N LEU A 86 -18.10 -8.99 -13.42
CA LEU A 86 -16.87 -8.30 -13.67
C LEU A 86 -16.13 -9.02 -14.82
N ASN A 87 -16.46 -8.65 -16.07
CA ASN A 87 -15.81 -9.22 -17.25
C ASN A 87 -14.36 -8.71 -17.38
N SER A 88 -13.41 -9.64 -17.47
CA SER A 88 -11.96 -9.36 -17.36
C SER A 88 -11.33 -8.55 -18.50
N THR A 89 -12.04 -8.35 -19.63
CA THR A 89 -11.46 -7.72 -20.82
C THR A 89 -11.44 -6.20 -20.77
N ASP A 90 -12.39 -5.57 -20.08
CA ASP A 90 -12.50 -4.11 -19.99
C ASP A 90 -12.36 -3.63 -18.54
N ILE A 91 -11.55 -2.59 -18.34
CA ILE A 91 -11.40 -1.98 -17.01
C ILE A 91 -12.69 -1.21 -16.71
N PRO A 92 -13.44 -1.57 -15.66
CA PRO A 92 -14.69 -0.89 -15.35
C PRO A 92 -14.40 0.55 -14.92
N ARG A 93 -15.25 1.48 -15.37
CA ARG A 93 -15.28 2.84 -14.80
C ARG A 93 -15.82 2.73 -13.38
N ILE A 94 -15.16 3.31 -12.39
CA ILE A 94 -15.65 3.32 -10.99
C ILE A 94 -15.90 4.76 -10.53
N LYS A 95 -16.65 4.91 -9.44
CA LYS A 95 -16.96 6.18 -8.79
C LYS A 95 -17.00 5.99 -7.28
N PRO A 96 -16.69 7.02 -6.47
CA PRO A 96 -16.79 6.91 -5.02
C PRO A 96 -18.23 6.62 -4.61
N SER A 97 -18.36 5.87 -3.52
CA SER A 97 -19.63 5.53 -2.87
C SER A 97 -19.46 5.61 -1.36
N THR A 98 -20.57 5.53 -0.63
CA THR A 98 -20.59 5.51 0.83
C THR A 98 -19.68 4.42 1.38
N TYR A 99 -19.78 3.21 0.82
CA TYR A 99 -19.09 2.00 1.29
C TYR A 99 -17.79 1.67 0.55
N GLY A 100 -17.27 2.58 -0.27
CA GLY A 100 -16.07 2.32 -1.08
C GLY A 100 -16.22 2.89 -2.48
N TRP A 101 -16.15 2.03 -3.49
CA TRP A 101 -16.34 2.39 -4.89
C TRP A 101 -17.44 1.56 -5.51
N LYS A 102 -18.01 2.06 -6.61
CA LYS A 102 -18.94 1.30 -7.42
C LYS A 102 -18.69 1.49 -8.90
N THR A 103 -19.04 0.50 -9.72
CA THR A 103 -18.97 0.64 -11.18
C THR A 103 -19.95 1.72 -11.64
N VAL A 104 -19.58 2.46 -12.69
CA VAL A 104 -20.44 3.48 -13.28
C VAL A 104 -21.56 2.83 -14.08
N ASP A 105 -21.23 1.77 -14.81
CA ASP A 105 -22.10 1.14 -15.81
C ASP A 105 -23.17 0.25 -15.17
N ASP A 106 -22.81 -0.51 -14.13
CA ASP A 106 -23.71 -1.48 -13.47
C ASP A 106 -24.09 -1.12 -12.03
N ASP A 107 -23.57 0.00 -11.49
CA ASP A 107 -23.73 0.42 -10.09
C ASP A 107 -23.32 -0.65 -9.05
N ILE A 108 -22.41 -1.56 -9.42
CA ILE A 108 -21.95 -2.68 -8.58
C ILE A 108 -20.89 -2.18 -7.59
N TYR A 109 -21.03 -2.49 -6.31
CA TYR A 109 -19.99 -2.23 -5.31
C TYR A 109 -18.71 -3.00 -5.60
N VAL A 110 -17.59 -2.29 -5.58
CA VAL A 110 -16.26 -2.85 -5.77
C VAL A 110 -15.30 -2.38 -4.69
N PHE A 111 -14.42 -3.30 -4.30
CA PHE A 111 -13.42 -3.10 -3.26
C PHE A 111 -12.03 -3.21 -3.88
N PRO A 112 -11.29 -2.09 -3.99
CA PRO A 112 -9.93 -2.12 -4.47
C PRO A 112 -9.04 -2.81 -3.44
N THR A 113 -8.17 -3.68 -3.94
CA THR A 113 -7.31 -4.54 -3.14
C THR A 113 -5.92 -4.53 -3.75
N ALA A 114 -4.89 -4.13 -3.01
CA ALA A 114 -3.52 -4.09 -3.50
C ALA A 114 -2.80 -5.40 -3.19
N LYS A 115 -2.32 -6.10 -4.21
CA LYS A 115 -1.58 -7.35 -4.11
C LYS A 115 -0.10 -7.14 -4.42
N ILE A 116 0.76 -7.79 -3.65
CA ILE A 116 2.21 -7.79 -3.91
C ILE A 116 2.46 -8.51 -5.26
N PRO A 117 3.19 -7.88 -6.20
CA PRO A 117 3.55 -8.53 -7.45
C PRO A 117 4.55 -9.65 -7.25
N ASN A 118 4.47 -10.67 -8.10
CA ASN A 118 5.44 -11.77 -8.11
C ASN A 118 6.89 -11.25 -8.25
N GLY A 119 7.80 -11.77 -7.43
CA GLY A 119 9.23 -11.43 -7.43
C GLY A 119 9.58 -10.20 -6.60
N VAL A 120 8.61 -9.61 -5.88
CA VAL A 120 8.80 -8.43 -5.03
C VAL A 120 8.67 -8.78 -3.54
N GLU A 121 8.18 -9.96 -3.20
CA GLU A 121 7.81 -10.40 -1.85
C GLU A 121 8.96 -10.24 -0.85
N ASN A 122 10.18 -10.60 -1.25
CA ASN A 122 11.37 -10.52 -0.39
C ASN A 122 11.82 -9.08 -0.10
N TYR A 123 11.34 -8.09 -0.86
CA TYR A 123 11.62 -6.67 -0.63
C TYR A 123 10.58 -6.02 0.27
N VAL A 124 9.38 -6.62 0.39
CA VAL A 124 8.29 -6.04 1.17
C VAL A 124 8.45 -6.41 2.64
N LYS A 125 8.60 -5.39 3.48
CA LYS A 125 8.61 -5.55 4.93
C LYS A 125 7.19 -5.48 5.46
N MET A 126 6.56 -6.63 5.65
CA MET A 126 5.28 -6.72 6.32
C MET A 126 5.38 -6.25 7.78
N CYS A 127 4.30 -5.70 8.29
CA CYS A 127 4.15 -5.28 9.67
C CYS A 127 2.75 -5.64 10.16
N GLN A 128 2.46 -5.33 11.41
CA GLN A 128 1.12 -5.45 11.96
C GLN A 128 0.86 -4.14 12.72
N TRP A 129 -0.25 -3.50 12.42
CA TRP A 129 -0.75 -2.41 13.26
C TRP A 129 -1.30 -2.98 14.57
N ASP A 130 -1.23 -2.19 15.64
CA ASP A 130 -1.83 -2.55 16.94
C ASP A 130 -1.18 -3.73 17.68
N LEU A 131 0.16 -3.81 17.63
CA LEU A 131 0.93 -4.70 18.49
C LEU A 131 1.38 -4.00 19.77
N VAL A 132 1.12 -4.64 20.91
CA VAL A 132 1.83 -4.31 22.15
C VAL A 132 3.31 -4.63 21.94
N SER A 133 4.12 -3.57 21.88
CA SER A 133 5.53 -3.60 21.48
C SER A 133 6.47 -2.95 22.50
N ASN A 134 5.90 -2.46 23.60
CA ASN A 134 6.61 -1.93 24.76
C ASN A 134 6.15 -2.68 26.01
N CYS A 135 6.97 -2.68 27.05
CA CYS A 135 6.63 -3.26 28.33
C CYS A 135 5.76 -2.34 29.18
N SER A 136 5.08 -2.92 30.17
CA SER A 136 4.45 -2.13 31.23
C SER A 136 5.51 -1.28 31.94
N ASN A 137 5.12 -0.06 32.35
CA ASN A 137 6.00 0.83 33.11
C ASN A 137 6.38 0.24 34.50
N GLU A 138 5.65 -0.76 34.96
CA GLU A 138 5.90 -1.46 36.24
C GLU A 138 6.88 -2.64 36.08
N TRP A 139 7.24 -3.00 34.84
CA TRP A 139 8.14 -4.12 34.57
C TRP A 139 9.59 -3.77 34.91
N GLN A 140 10.29 -4.66 35.62
CA GLN A 140 11.63 -4.39 36.14
C GLN A 140 12.77 -5.15 35.44
N ASP A 141 12.49 -6.28 34.78
CA ASP A 141 13.53 -7.04 34.08
C ASP A 141 13.90 -6.38 32.75
N ALA A 142 14.98 -5.60 32.77
CA ALA A 142 15.53 -4.92 31.61
C ALA A 142 15.94 -5.88 30.48
N SER A 143 16.33 -7.11 30.79
CA SER A 143 16.69 -8.10 29.77
C SER A 143 15.47 -8.52 28.94
N VAL A 144 14.32 -8.72 29.59
CA VAL A 144 13.06 -9.03 28.91
C VAL A 144 12.58 -7.81 28.12
N ALA A 145 12.71 -6.60 28.67
CA ALA A 145 12.36 -5.38 27.94
C ALA A 145 13.21 -5.17 26.68
N MET A 146 14.53 -5.40 26.76
CA MET A 146 15.41 -5.38 25.60
C MET A 146 15.00 -6.43 24.56
N LYS A 147 14.66 -7.65 25.00
CA LYS A 147 14.20 -8.70 24.08
C LYS A 147 12.87 -8.33 23.43
N CYS A 148 11.92 -7.77 24.16
CA CYS A 148 10.66 -7.25 23.62
C CYS A 148 10.91 -6.25 22.47
N ALA A 149 11.88 -5.33 22.62
CA ALA A 149 12.21 -4.36 21.59
C ALA A 149 13.02 -4.93 20.39
N SER A 150 13.66 -6.08 20.56
CA SER A 150 14.72 -6.54 19.64
C SER A 150 14.24 -7.31 18.41
N TYR A 151 13.08 -7.99 18.46
CA TYR A 151 12.64 -8.87 17.36
C TYR A 151 11.13 -8.93 17.18
N MET A 152 10.68 -9.57 16.10
CA MET A 152 9.27 -9.79 15.78
C MET A 152 9.01 -11.31 15.76
N ALA A 153 8.05 -11.77 16.56
CA ALA A 153 7.59 -13.16 16.62
C ALA A 153 6.17 -13.18 17.18
N LYS A 154 5.22 -12.68 16.39
CA LYS A 154 3.85 -12.37 16.80
C LYS A 154 3.19 -13.51 17.60
N VAL A 155 2.58 -13.15 18.72
CA VAL A 155 1.75 -14.02 19.56
C VAL A 155 0.53 -13.25 20.04
N SER A 156 -0.51 -13.96 20.46
CA SER A 156 -1.68 -13.35 21.10
C SER A 156 -2.04 -14.02 22.42
N ASN A 157 -2.60 -13.23 23.33
CA ASN A 157 -3.47 -13.72 24.40
C ASN A 157 -4.87 -13.14 24.19
N ARG A 158 -5.87 -14.00 24.05
CA ARG A 158 -7.26 -13.60 23.72
C ARG A 158 -7.32 -12.68 22.49
N ALA A 159 -7.69 -11.41 22.68
CA ALA A 159 -7.83 -10.41 21.63
C ALA A 159 -6.62 -9.46 21.51
N VAL A 160 -5.64 -9.57 22.41
CA VAL A 160 -4.47 -8.69 22.44
C VAL A 160 -3.32 -9.35 21.70
N TRP A 161 -2.68 -8.59 20.82
CA TRP A 161 -1.55 -9.04 20.03
C TRP A 161 -0.26 -8.40 20.53
N TYR A 162 0.77 -9.22 20.69
CA TYR A 162 2.08 -8.80 21.16
C TYR A 162 3.11 -9.01 20.06
N ARG A 163 4.07 -8.08 19.98
CA ARG A 163 5.16 -8.13 19.01
C ARG A 163 5.97 -9.43 19.08
N ASN A 164 6.16 -9.95 20.28
CA ASN A 164 6.81 -11.23 20.56
C ASN A 164 6.43 -11.72 21.96
N PRO A 165 6.77 -12.98 22.34
CA PRO A 165 6.49 -13.52 23.67
C PRO A 165 7.09 -12.70 24.82
N HIS A 166 8.22 -12.02 24.62
CA HIS A 166 8.82 -11.18 25.66
C HIS A 166 7.99 -9.91 25.90
N CYS A 167 7.36 -9.36 24.87
CA CYS A 167 6.40 -8.27 25.04
C CYS A 167 5.14 -8.71 25.78
N ALA A 168 4.67 -9.93 25.56
CA ALA A 168 3.57 -10.49 26.36
C ALA A 168 3.99 -10.68 27.82
N LEU A 169 5.14 -11.32 28.04
CA LEU A 169 5.70 -11.55 29.37
C LEU A 169 5.87 -10.26 30.16
N CYS A 170 6.45 -9.21 29.55
CA CYS A 170 6.65 -7.93 30.23
C CYS A 170 5.39 -7.05 30.36
N ASN A 171 4.25 -7.57 29.92
CA ASN A 171 2.92 -7.04 30.20
C ASN A 171 2.11 -8.01 31.07
N PHE A 172 2.82 -8.85 31.84
CA PHE A 172 2.26 -9.77 32.84
C PHE A 172 1.35 -10.87 32.28
N GLU A 173 1.50 -11.19 30.99
CA GLU A 173 0.82 -12.33 30.38
C GLU A 173 1.51 -13.65 30.72
N ASN A 174 0.71 -14.71 30.89
CA ASN A 174 1.23 -16.06 31.02
C ASN A 174 1.63 -16.60 29.65
N MET A 175 2.86 -17.12 29.53
CA MET A 175 3.37 -17.70 28.29
C MET A 175 2.58 -18.93 27.82
N GLU A 176 1.95 -19.67 28.73
CA GLU A 176 1.14 -20.86 28.41
C GLU A 176 -0.17 -20.49 27.70
N ASP A 177 -0.68 -19.28 27.90
CA ASP A 177 -1.90 -18.78 27.27
C ASP A 177 -1.66 -18.21 25.86
N LEU A 178 -0.39 -18.08 25.47
CA LEU A 178 -0.01 -17.47 24.19
C LEU A 178 -0.31 -18.41 23.03
N ARG A 179 -0.94 -17.84 22.00
CA ARG A 179 -1.24 -18.52 20.76
C ARG A 179 -0.41 -17.96 19.62
N CYS A 180 0.23 -18.85 18.87
CA CYS A 180 0.73 -18.56 17.54
C CYS A 180 -0.41 -18.80 16.55
N ARG A 181 -0.82 -17.78 15.81
CA ARG A 181 -1.78 -17.95 14.72
C ARG A 181 -1.02 -17.81 13.41
N SER A 182 -0.80 -18.92 12.73
CA SER A 182 -0.55 -18.94 11.29
C SER A 182 -1.82 -18.41 10.61
N ASP A 183 -1.65 -17.42 9.73
CA ASP A 183 -2.71 -16.56 9.23
C ASP A 183 -4.00 -17.31 8.86
N MET A 184 -5.14 -16.83 9.37
CA MET A 184 -6.42 -17.22 8.81
C MET A 184 -6.49 -16.64 7.41
N GLY A 185 -6.29 -17.48 6.41
CA GLY A 185 -6.80 -17.26 5.06
C GLY A 185 -8.32 -17.13 5.14
N GLY A 186 -8.79 -15.91 5.39
CA GLY A 186 -10.17 -15.52 5.18
C GLY A 186 -10.42 -15.49 3.68
N GLY A 187 -10.73 -16.66 3.11
CA GLY A 187 -11.17 -16.76 1.73
C GLY A 187 -12.49 -16.01 1.56
N PHE A 188 -12.44 -14.84 0.95
CA PHE A 188 -13.59 -14.31 0.23
C PHE A 188 -13.59 -14.91 -1.17
N LEU A 189 -14.57 -15.76 -1.45
CA LEU A 189 -14.92 -16.18 -2.80
C LEU A 189 -15.63 -15.00 -3.47
N ALA A 190 -14.91 -14.27 -4.30
CA ALA A 190 -15.45 -13.27 -5.22
C ALA A 190 -14.65 -13.33 -6.53
N ASP A 191 -15.31 -13.09 -7.66
CA ASP A 191 -14.61 -12.92 -8.93
C ASP A 191 -13.72 -11.68 -8.84
N THR A 192 -12.42 -11.88 -9.07
CA THR A 192 -11.41 -10.83 -8.98
C THR A 192 -11.01 -10.38 -10.37
N ILE A 193 -11.11 -9.08 -10.66
CA ILE A 193 -10.45 -8.50 -11.83
C ILE A 193 -9.11 -7.94 -11.40
N PHE A 194 -8.06 -8.37 -12.08
CA PHE A 194 -6.76 -7.72 -12.03
C PHE A 194 -6.74 -6.48 -12.94
N VAL A 195 -6.39 -5.32 -12.38
CA VAL A 195 -6.29 -4.07 -13.12
C VAL A 195 -4.90 -3.48 -12.94
N LYS A 196 -4.09 -3.56 -14.00
CA LYS A 196 -2.87 -2.77 -14.08
C LYS A 196 -3.21 -1.33 -14.46
N LEU A 197 -3.43 -0.49 -13.44
CA LEU A 197 -3.83 0.90 -13.62
C LEU A 197 -2.75 1.80 -14.22
N PHE A 198 -1.48 1.39 -14.12
CA PHE A 198 -0.36 2.20 -14.56
C PHE A 198 0.67 1.35 -15.28
N VAL A 199 0.97 1.76 -16.52
CA VAL A 199 1.99 1.16 -17.35
C VAL A 199 2.96 2.27 -17.75
N PHE A 200 4.21 2.16 -17.29
CA PHE A 200 5.24 3.15 -17.64
C PHE A 200 5.55 3.18 -19.14
N GLU A 201 5.35 2.06 -19.83
CA GLU A 201 5.41 1.97 -21.28
C GLU A 201 4.02 2.23 -21.84
N ASP A 202 3.70 3.48 -22.20
CA ASP A 202 2.52 3.77 -23.02
C ASP A 202 2.73 3.21 -24.43
N ARG A 203 2.51 1.90 -24.59
CA ARG A 203 2.54 1.23 -25.90
C ARG A 203 1.39 1.69 -26.80
N GLN A 204 0.40 2.41 -26.27
CA GLN A 204 -0.77 2.88 -27.02
C GLN A 204 -0.56 4.29 -27.64
N ARG A 205 0.57 4.97 -27.35
CA ARG A 205 0.88 6.36 -27.81
C ARG A 205 -0.24 7.36 -27.50
N LYS A 206 -1.07 7.11 -26.48
CA LYS A 206 -2.18 8.02 -26.13
C LYS A 206 -1.68 9.30 -25.48
N CYS A 207 -0.53 9.23 -24.81
CA CYS A 207 0.09 10.36 -24.14
C CYS A 207 1.39 10.78 -24.82
N GLY A 208 1.75 12.06 -24.67
CA GLY A 208 3.04 12.57 -25.13
C GLY A 208 4.21 11.87 -24.42
N SER A 209 5.42 11.97 -24.98
CA SER A 209 6.64 11.29 -24.49
C SER A 209 7.04 11.58 -23.03
N LYS A 210 6.41 12.58 -22.41
CA LYS A 210 6.67 13.05 -21.04
C LYS A 210 5.57 12.67 -20.05
N MET A 211 4.64 11.82 -20.47
CA MET A 211 3.42 11.52 -19.75
C MET A 211 3.17 10.01 -19.72
N ALA A 212 2.56 9.54 -18.64
CA ALA A 212 2.05 8.19 -18.52
C ALA A 212 0.53 8.23 -18.61
N TYR A 213 -0.05 7.29 -19.36
CA TYR A 213 -1.50 7.17 -19.50
C TYR A 213 -2.09 6.47 -18.26
N ASP A 214 -2.93 7.21 -17.53
CA ASP A 214 -3.82 6.64 -16.52
C ASP A 214 -5.10 6.20 -17.25
N LYS A 215 -5.19 4.90 -17.52
CA LYS A 215 -6.32 4.29 -18.23
C LYS A 215 -7.64 4.44 -17.47
N TYR A 216 -7.59 4.66 -16.16
CA TYR A 216 -8.78 4.73 -15.32
C TYR A 216 -9.40 6.13 -15.30
N SER A 217 -8.56 7.15 -15.14
CA SER A 217 -9.03 8.55 -15.18
C SER A 217 -9.19 9.07 -16.61
N ASP A 218 -8.82 8.26 -17.61
CA ASP A 218 -8.68 8.61 -19.02
C ASP A 218 -7.89 9.91 -19.21
N LYS A 219 -6.76 10.02 -18.50
CA LYS A 219 -5.93 11.22 -18.43
C LYS A 219 -4.46 10.88 -18.57
N CYS A 220 -3.72 11.78 -19.21
CA CYS A 220 -2.27 11.74 -19.21
C CYS A 220 -1.75 12.42 -17.95
N ARG A 221 -0.91 11.73 -17.19
CA ARG A 221 -0.23 12.26 -16.00
C ARG A 221 1.23 12.52 -16.33
N CYS A 222 1.82 13.61 -15.84
CA CYS A 222 3.25 13.82 -16.06
C CYS A 222 4.04 12.64 -15.51
N ASN A 223 5.01 12.18 -16.32
CA ASN A 223 5.96 11.19 -15.90
C ASN A 223 6.86 11.82 -14.84
N SER A 224 6.46 11.65 -13.58
CA SER A 224 7.08 12.33 -12.45
C SER A 224 8.54 11.98 -12.20
N ARG A 225 9.07 10.97 -12.92
CA ARG A 225 10.51 10.62 -13.00
C ARG A 225 11.36 11.82 -13.46
N GLU A 226 10.91 12.48 -14.51
CA GLU A 226 11.70 13.49 -15.24
C GLU A 226 10.98 14.83 -15.31
N TYR A 227 9.65 14.84 -15.13
CA TYR A 227 8.82 16.02 -15.36
C TYR A 227 7.84 16.25 -14.21
N PHE A 228 7.58 17.49 -13.85
CA PHE A 228 6.50 17.86 -12.94
C PHE A 228 5.49 18.74 -13.66
N MET A 229 4.25 18.75 -13.17
CA MET A 229 3.22 19.58 -13.76
C MET A 229 3.37 21.03 -13.26
N ARG A 230 3.54 21.97 -14.18
CA ARG A 230 3.53 23.42 -13.95
C ARG A 230 2.71 24.06 -15.06
N ASP A 231 1.70 24.84 -14.69
CA ASP A 231 0.80 25.54 -15.63
C ASP A 231 0.19 24.62 -16.72
N GLY A 232 -0.18 23.40 -16.33
CA GLY A 232 -0.78 22.40 -17.22
C GLY A 232 0.22 21.67 -18.14
N GLN A 233 1.52 21.94 -18.03
CA GLN A 233 2.56 21.30 -18.84
C GLN A 233 3.53 20.47 -17.98
N CYS A 234 4.05 19.38 -18.57
CA CYS A 234 5.09 18.57 -17.96
C CYS A 234 6.46 19.20 -18.22
N VAL A 235 6.96 19.94 -17.23
CA VAL A 235 8.24 20.63 -17.28
C VAL A 235 9.31 19.76 -16.67
N SER A 236 10.50 19.73 -17.28
CA SER A 236 11.60 18.89 -16.81
C SER A 236 12.07 19.34 -15.42
N ARG A 237 12.51 18.38 -14.60
CA ARG A 237 13.12 18.61 -13.29
C ARG A 237 14.59 19.06 -13.35
N THR A 238 15.10 19.45 -14.53
CA THR A 238 16.47 20.00 -14.71
C THR A 238 16.85 20.99 -13.63
#